data_AF-A0A945IX69-F1
#
_entry.id   AF-A0A945IX69-F1
#
_cell.length_a   1.000
_cell.length_b   1.000
_cell.length_c   1.000
_cell.angle_alpha   90.00
_cell.angle_beta   90.00
_cell.angle_gamma   90.00
#
_symmetry.space_group_name_H-M   'P 1'
#
loop_
_entity.id
_entity.type
_entity.pdbx_description
1 polymer ?
#
loop_
_entity_poly.entity_id
_entity_poly.type
_entity_poly.pdbx_seq_one_letter_code
_entity_poly.pdbx_strand_id
1 'polypeptide(L)'
;MALDDTDRRRFLLVVVASLLVLPALWWFNRDDPSTAPNSTSGDAVALDSGTGQSNLPSEPTVIEQTPIFLDGPMSAVGGISEIAIPNADPLETIITRATFGNLSGANVCFAQNITTGQEVTVTNLDNNRSITCRVTLAPATQIAGIILQTAQFETLADLTDAPIPVQIRL
;
A
#
# COMPACT_ATOMS: atom_id res chain seq x y z
N MET A 1 -32.58 8.32 30.37
CA MET A 1 -32.57 9.56 29.56
C MET A 1 -33.70 9.41 28.56
N ALA A 2 -34.84 10.04 28.80
CA ALA A 2 -36.02 9.89 27.94
C ALA A 2 -35.85 10.81 26.73
N LEU A 3 -35.94 10.26 25.51
CA LEU A 3 -36.02 11.09 24.31
C LEU A 3 -37.36 11.83 24.34
N ASP A 4 -37.30 13.14 24.18
CA ASP A 4 -38.45 14.03 24.09
C ASP A 4 -39.35 13.56 22.93
N ASP A 5 -40.67 13.51 23.13
CA ASP A 5 -41.61 12.89 22.18
C ASP A 5 -41.61 13.61 20.80
N THR A 6 -41.21 14.88 20.81
CA THR A 6 -40.97 15.71 19.62
C THR A 6 -39.78 15.22 18.79
N ASP A 7 -38.72 14.75 19.43
CA ASP A 7 -37.49 14.30 18.77
C ASP A 7 -37.71 12.94 18.10
N ARG A 8 -38.52 12.08 18.72
CA ARG A 8 -38.95 10.79 18.16
C ARG A 8 -39.78 10.96 16.89
N ARG A 9 -40.66 11.97 16.83
CA ARG A 9 -41.43 12.29 15.62
C ARG A 9 -40.55 12.80 14.49
N ARG A 10 -39.55 13.64 14.78
CA ARG A 10 -38.59 14.12 13.76
C ARG A 10 -37.74 12.99 13.20
N PHE A 11 -37.23 12.12 14.06
CA PHE A 11 -36.45 10.95 13.64
C PHE A 11 -37.26 10.01 12.74
N LEU A 12 -38.52 9.72 13.11
CA LEU A 12 -39.41 8.88 12.30
C LEU A 12 -39.69 9.50 10.92
N LEU A 13 -39.90 10.81 10.84
CA LEU A 13 -40.12 11.49 9.55
C LEU A 13 -38.89 11.42 8.63
N VAL A 14 -37.69 11.58 9.18
CA VAL A 14 -36.43 11.47 8.41
C VAL A 14 -36.22 10.05 7.87
N VAL A 15 -36.49 9.03 8.69
CA VAL A 15 -36.35 7.63 8.29
C VAL A 15 -37.34 7.28 7.17
N VAL A 16 -38.61 7.67 7.31
CA VAL A 16 -39.63 7.44 6.27
C VAL A 16 -39.29 8.18 4.98
N ALA A 17 -38.79 9.42 5.06
CA ALA A 17 -38.35 10.17 3.89
C ALA A 17 -37.17 9.49 3.18
N SER A 18 -36.17 8.98 3.92
CA SER A 18 -35.03 8.28 3.34
C SER A 18 -35.42 6.98 2.62
N LEU A 19 -36.39 6.24 3.16
CA LEU A 19 -36.92 5.02 2.57
C LEU A 19 -37.66 5.25 1.24
N LEU A 20 -38.19 6.46 1.02
CA LEU A 20 -38.86 6.82 -0.24
C LEU A 20 -37.91 7.43 -1.27
N VAL A 21 -36.92 8.21 -0.85
CA VAL A 21 -36.00 8.93 -1.76
C VAL A 21 -34.99 7.97 -2.41
N LEU A 22 -34.43 7.03 -1.65
CA LEU A 22 -33.42 6.09 -2.16
C LEU A 22 -33.90 5.22 -3.34
N PRO A 23 -35.07 4.56 -3.28
CA PRO A 23 -35.55 3.77 -4.43
C PRO A 23 -36.00 4.64 -5.61
N ALA A 24 -36.48 5.86 -5.38
CA ALA A 24 -36.82 6.78 -6.47
C ALA A 24 -35.57 7.19 -7.27
N LEU A 25 -34.45 7.48 -6.58
CA LEU A 25 -33.20 7.87 -7.23
C LEU A 25 -32.60 6.77 -8.12
N TRP A 26 -32.75 5.51 -7.70
CA TRP A 26 -32.33 4.35 -8.50
C TRP A 26 -33.18 4.17 -9.76
N TRP A 27 -34.48 4.48 -9.67
CA TRP A 27 -35.40 4.36 -10.81
C TRP A 27 -35.19 5.46 -11.85
N PHE A 28 -34.94 6.70 -11.42
CA PHE A 28 -34.71 7.83 -12.34
C PHE A 28 -33.34 7.80 -13.04
N ASN A 29 -32.36 7.05 -12.53
CA ASN A 29 -31.02 6.95 -13.11
C ASN A 29 -30.83 5.69 -13.98
N ARG A 30 -31.93 5.01 -14.37
CA ARG A 30 -31.88 3.77 -15.15
C ARG A 30 -31.99 3.98 -16.67
N ASP A 31 -32.40 5.17 -17.11
CA ASP A 31 -32.58 5.49 -18.53
C ASP A 31 -31.44 6.36 -19.06
N ASP A 32 -30.26 5.76 -19.27
CA ASP A 32 -29.24 6.30 -20.18
C ASP A 32 -28.50 5.16 -20.92
N PRO A 33 -29.00 4.70 -22.08
CA PRO A 33 -28.27 3.80 -22.96
C PRO A 33 -27.56 4.58 -24.08
N SER A 34 -26.41 5.19 -23.79
CA SER A 34 -25.39 5.62 -24.79
C SER A 34 -24.22 6.25 -24.02
N THR A 35 -22.95 5.86 -24.11
CA THR A 35 -22.09 5.71 -25.29
C THR A 35 -20.80 5.05 -24.78
N ALA A 36 -20.47 3.83 -25.22
CA ALA A 36 -19.11 3.30 -25.06
C ALA A 36 -18.33 3.59 -26.34
N PRO A 37 -17.27 4.41 -26.32
CA PRO A 37 -16.40 4.56 -27.48
C PRO A 37 -15.37 3.42 -27.50
N ASN A 38 -15.47 2.61 -28.54
CA ASN A 38 -14.41 1.90 -29.27
C ASN A 38 -13.26 1.28 -28.45
N SER A 39 -13.38 -0.03 -28.24
CA SER A 39 -12.23 -0.93 -28.12
C SER A 39 -11.41 -0.84 -29.41
N THR A 40 -10.32 -0.07 -29.39
CA THR A 40 -9.29 -0.12 -30.43
C THR A 40 -8.57 -1.45 -30.34
N SER A 41 -8.71 -2.21 -31.42
CA SER A 41 -7.96 -3.35 -31.89
C SER A 41 -6.55 -3.41 -31.30
N GLY A 42 -6.28 -4.43 -30.48
CA GLY A 42 -4.92 -4.89 -30.25
C GLY A 42 -4.40 -5.52 -31.53
N ASP A 43 -3.52 -4.80 -32.24
CA ASP A 43 -2.74 -5.36 -33.34
C ASP A 43 -1.85 -6.46 -32.76
N ALA A 44 -2.14 -7.70 -33.13
CA ALA A 44 -1.27 -8.83 -32.88
C ALA A 44 -0.08 -8.72 -33.84
N VAL A 45 1.06 -8.24 -33.34
CA VAL A 45 2.34 -8.40 -34.04
C VAL A 45 2.68 -9.90 -34.08
N ALA A 46 2.43 -10.51 -35.24
CA ALA A 46 2.92 -11.82 -35.59
C ALA A 46 4.46 -11.76 -35.69
N LEU A 47 5.15 -12.59 -34.90
CA LEU A 47 6.59 -12.80 -35.01
C LEU A 47 6.86 -13.62 -36.28
N ASP A 48 7.19 -12.95 -37.37
CA ASP A 48 7.70 -13.58 -38.59
C ASP A 48 9.10 -14.15 -38.30
N SER A 49 9.21 -15.48 -38.29
CA SER A 49 10.50 -16.19 -38.26
C SER A 49 11.06 -16.22 -39.69
N GLY A 50 11.48 -15.05 -40.17
CA GLY A 50 12.26 -14.90 -41.37
C GLY A 50 13.74 -15.16 -41.07
N THR A 51 14.28 -16.29 -41.53
CA THR A 51 15.72 -16.53 -41.64
C THR A 51 16.34 -15.49 -42.59
N GLY A 52 16.74 -14.35 -42.03
CA GLY A 52 17.49 -13.31 -42.70
C GLY A 52 18.97 -13.69 -42.78
N GLN A 53 19.42 -14.00 -43.99
CA GLN A 53 20.83 -14.16 -44.33
C GLN A 53 21.56 -12.85 -44.05
N SER A 54 22.54 -12.88 -43.14
CA SER A 54 23.34 -11.73 -42.75
C SER A 54 24.24 -11.28 -43.91
N ASN A 55 24.02 -10.07 -44.42
CA ASN A 55 24.88 -9.40 -45.41
C ASN A 55 25.84 -8.42 -44.72
N LEU A 56 26.55 -8.86 -43.67
CA LEU A 56 27.62 -8.04 -43.11
C LEU A 56 28.87 -8.12 -44.01
N PRO A 57 29.52 -7.00 -44.37
CA PRO A 57 30.83 -7.02 -45.00
C PRO A 57 31.83 -7.73 -44.08
N SER A 58 32.63 -8.64 -44.62
CA SER A 58 33.73 -9.29 -43.89
C SER A 58 34.63 -8.22 -43.26
N GLU A 59 34.67 -8.22 -41.93
CA GLU A 59 35.45 -7.29 -41.12
C GLU A 59 36.94 -7.37 -41.47
N PRO A 60 37.68 -6.25 -41.53
CA PRO A 60 39.10 -6.27 -41.84
C PRO A 60 39.88 -6.99 -40.75
N THR A 61 40.89 -7.74 -41.20
CA THR A 61 41.87 -8.52 -40.44
C THR A 61 42.13 -7.98 -39.03
N VAL A 62 41.76 -8.77 -38.02
CA VAL A 62 42.18 -8.60 -36.63
C VAL A 62 43.70 -8.46 -36.62
N ILE A 63 44.22 -7.27 -36.30
CA ILE A 63 45.62 -7.14 -35.95
C ILE A 63 45.76 -7.81 -34.58
N GLU A 64 46.40 -8.98 -34.56
CA GLU A 64 46.83 -9.66 -33.32
C GLU A 64 47.89 -8.83 -32.62
N GLN A 65 47.48 -7.73 -31.99
CA GLN A 65 48.31 -7.01 -31.06
C GLN A 65 47.99 -7.56 -29.67
N THR A 66 48.99 -8.15 -29.02
CA THR A 66 48.87 -8.61 -27.63
C THR A 66 48.45 -7.42 -26.76
N PRO A 67 47.43 -7.57 -25.90
CA PRO A 67 46.95 -6.45 -25.09
C PRO A 67 48.07 -5.98 -24.17
N ILE A 68 48.40 -4.69 -24.26
CA ILE A 68 49.36 -4.07 -23.35
C ILE A 68 48.60 -3.76 -22.05
N PHE A 69 48.98 -4.41 -20.95
CA PHE A 69 48.47 -4.08 -19.64
C PHE A 69 49.20 -2.82 -19.18
N LEU A 70 48.49 -1.70 -19.11
CA LEU A 70 48.96 -0.50 -18.43
C LEU A 70 48.91 -0.80 -16.93
N ASP A 71 49.99 -1.34 -16.37
CA ASP A 71 50.20 -1.46 -14.93
C ASP A 71 50.35 -0.06 -14.32
N GLY A 72 49.23 0.64 -14.20
CA GLY A 72 49.13 1.86 -13.40
C GLY A 72 49.35 1.52 -11.92
N PRO A 73 49.85 2.47 -11.11
CA PRO A 73 50.06 2.22 -9.69
C PRO A 73 48.74 1.79 -9.04
N MET A 74 48.72 0.60 -8.45
CA MET A 74 47.60 0.16 -7.63
C MET A 74 47.50 1.07 -6.39
N SER A 75 46.32 1.61 -6.10
CA SER A 75 46.10 2.35 -4.86
C SER A 75 46.41 1.43 -3.67
N ALA A 76 47.49 1.73 -2.94
CA ALA A 76 47.95 0.97 -1.78
C ALA A 76 47.11 1.21 -0.50
N VAL A 77 45.85 1.62 -0.65
CA VAL A 77 44.97 1.91 0.48
C VAL A 77 43.76 1.00 0.39
N GLY A 78 43.91 -0.19 0.96
CA GLY A 78 42.79 -1.01 1.37
C GLY A 78 42.09 -0.30 2.52
N GLY A 79 41.13 0.57 2.20
CA GLY A 79 40.24 1.14 3.20
C GLY A 79 39.40 0.01 3.78
N ILE A 80 39.46 -0.18 5.10
CA ILE A 80 38.45 -0.97 5.79
C ILE A 80 37.13 -0.19 5.71
N SER A 81 36.22 -0.64 4.84
CA SER A 81 34.85 -0.14 4.88
C SER A 81 34.20 -0.69 6.14
N GLU A 82 34.09 0.15 7.17
CA GLU A 82 33.31 -0.17 8.35
C GLU A 82 31.82 -0.07 8.00
N ILE A 83 31.16 -1.22 7.91
CA ILE A 83 29.70 -1.28 7.80
C ILE A 83 29.16 -1.14 9.21
N ALA A 84 28.67 0.05 9.57
CA ALA A 84 27.94 0.25 10.80
C ALA A 84 26.59 -0.51 10.71
N ILE A 85 26.52 -1.68 11.34
CA ILE A 85 25.26 -2.39 11.52
C ILE A 85 24.52 -1.68 12.66
N PRO A 86 23.36 -1.05 12.40
CA PRO A 86 22.60 -0.40 13.46
C PRO A 86 22.23 -1.43 14.52
N ASN A 87 22.38 -1.05 15.79
CA ASN A 87 22.07 -1.91 16.92
C ASN A 87 20.61 -2.35 16.80
N ALA A 88 20.35 -3.66 16.65
CA ALA A 88 19.00 -4.16 16.61
C ALA A 88 18.36 -3.91 17.97
N ASP A 89 17.32 -3.09 17.99
CA ASP A 89 16.55 -2.78 19.18
C ASP A 89 16.00 -4.10 19.77
N PRO A 90 16.33 -4.47 21.02
CA PRO A 90 15.86 -5.73 21.62
C PRO A 90 14.36 -5.73 21.94
N LEU A 91 13.67 -4.60 21.74
CA LEU A 91 12.23 -4.51 21.92
C LEU A 91 11.50 -5.44 20.94
N GLU A 92 10.47 -6.12 21.45
CA GLU A 92 9.63 -7.02 20.67
C GLU A 92 9.06 -6.27 19.46
N THR A 93 9.61 -6.61 18.30
CA THR A 93 9.31 -5.98 17.04
C THR A 93 8.47 -6.94 16.22
N ILE A 94 7.26 -6.50 15.86
CA ILE A 94 6.34 -7.30 15.05
C ILE A 94 6.25 -6.65 13.68
N ILE A 95 6.71 -7.35 12.63
CA ILE A 95 6.56 -6.90 11.25
C ILE A 95 5.26 -7.47 10.69
N THR A 96 4.40 -6.60 10.17
CA THR A 96 3.11 -7.02 9.63
C THR A 96 2.59 -6.05 8.56
N ARG A 97 1.34 -6.23 8.12
CA ARG A 97 0.65 -5.31 7.21
C ARG A 97 -0.41 -4.51 7.94
N ALA A 98 -0.42 -3.21 7.70
CA ALA A 98 -1.45 -2.30 8.17
C ALA A 98 -2.46 -1.99 7.08
N THR A 99 -3.71 -1.89 7.47
CA THR A 99 -4.77 -1.29 6.66
C THR A 99 -5.56 -0.32 7.52
N PHE A 100 -6.58 0.31 6.96
CA PHE A 100 -7.45 1.24 7.66
C PHE A 100 -8.88 0.69 7.80
N GLY A 101 -9.60 1.23 8.76
CA GLY A 101 -11.01 0.96 8.98
C GLY A 101 -11.65 2.01 9.86
N ASN A 102 -12.98 1.90 9.97
CA ASN A 102 -13.74 2.72 10.90
C ASN A 102 -13.78 2.02 12.27
N LEU A 103 -12.99 2.51 13.23
CA LEU A 103 -13.00 2.02 14.60
C LEU A 103 -13.70 3.04 15.51
N SER A 104 -14.23 2.56 16.64
CA SER A 104 -14.86 3.43 17.63
C SER A 104 -13.81 4.02 18.57
N GLY A 105 -13.42 5.27 18.30
CA GLY A 105 -12.52 6.04 19.16
C GLY A 105 -11.50 6.84 18.33
N ALA A 106 -10.81 7.76 18.99
CA ALA A 106 -9.63 8.41 18.42
C ALA A 106 -8.38 7.65 18.85
N ASN A 107 -7.40 7.55 17.96
CA ASN A 107 -6.11 6.90 18.22
C ASN A 107 -6.20 5.44 18.68
N VAL A 108 -7.15 4.69 18.12
CA VAL A 108 -7.35 3.27 18.38
C VAL A 108 -6.96 2.42 17.19
N CYS A 109 -6.54 1.19 17.46
CA CYS A 109 -6.20 0.20 16.44
C CYS A 109 -6.61 -1.20 16.86
N PHE A 110 -6.90 -2.07 15.89
CA PHE A 110 -7.03 -3.50 16.11
C PHE A 110 -5.72 -4.17 15.74
N ALA A 111 -5.03 -4.76 16.70
CA ALA A 111 -3.79 -5.50 16.45
C ALA A 111 -3.95 -6.95 16.87
N GLN A 112 -3.56 -7.88 15.99
CA GLN A 112 -3.57 -9.30 16.31
C GLN A 112 -2.44 -9.65 17.28
N ASN A 113 -2.71 -10.55 18.23
CA ASN A 113 -1.73 -11.07 19.19
C ASN A 113 -1.10 -10.00 20.10
N ILE A 114 -1.68 -8.80 20.19
CA ILE A 114 -1.26 -7.75 21.14
C ILE A 114 -2.34 -7.57 22.20
N THR A 115 -1.91 -7.35 23.44
CA THR A 115 -2.83 -7.20 24.58
C THR A 115 -3.68 -5.94 24.43
N THR A 116 -5.01 -6.10 24.55
CA THR A 116 -5.97 -4.99 24.55
C THR A 116 -5.61 -3.96 25.62
N GLY A 117 -5.64 -2.67 25.26
CA GLY A 117 -5.33 -1.56 26.14
C GLY A 117 -3.86 -1.15 26.15
N GLN A 118 -2.97 -1.88 25.47
CA GLN A 118 -1.58 -1.48 25.30
C GLN A 118 -1.48 -0.34 24.27
N GLU A 119 -0.54 0.58 24.49
CA GLU A 119 -0.20 1.60 23.49
C GLU A 119 0.97 1.07 22.68
N VAL A 120 0.85 1.10 21.35
CA VAL A 120 1.86 0.60 20.43
C VAL A 120 2.26 1.67 19.45
N THR A 121 3.54 1.66 19.06
CA THR A 121 4.06 2.51 17.99
C THR A 121 4.07 1.73 16.69
N VAL A 122 3.43 2.29 15.67
CA VAL A 122 3.33 1.70 14.33
C VAL A 122 4.13 2.55 13.37
N THR A 123 5.16 1.96 12.78
CA THR A 123 6.07 2.61 11.83
C THR A 123 5.85 2.05 10.44
N ASN A 124 5.56 2.90 9.47
CA ASN A 124 5.55 2.53 8.06
C ASN A 124 6.98 2.24 7.59
N LEU A 125 7.21 1.07 7.01
CA LEU A 125 8.53 0.65 6.55
C LEU A 125 8.94 1.26 5.20
N ASP A 126 7.99 1.80 4.44
CA ASP A 126 8.26 2.42 3.13
C ASP A 126 8.74 3.87 3.25
N ASN A 127 8.31 4.58 4.30
CA ASN A 127 8.59 6.02 4.46
C ASN A 127 9.01 6.44 5.88
N ASN A 128 9.18 5.49 6.80
CA ASN A 128 9.59 5.70 8.19
C ASN A 128 8.68 6.60 9.04
N ARG A 129 7.47 6.93 8.57
CA ARG A 129 6.49 7.67 9.37
C ARG A 129 5.91 6.78 10.45
N SER A 130 5.66 7.35 11.63
CA SER A 130 5.18 6.60 12.78
C SER A 130 4.00 7.27 13.46
N ILE A 131 3.11 6.47 14.03
CA ILE A 131 2.04 6.89 14.92
C ILE A 131 2.04 6.03 16.17
N THR A 132 1.34 6.51 17.21
CA THR A 132 0.94 5.68 18.35
C THR A 132 -0.55 5.42 18.30
N CYS A 133 -0.95 4.20 18.68
CA CYS A 133 -2.34 3.83 18.81
C CYS A 133 -2.54 2.90 20.01
N ARG A 134 -3.72 2.99 20.62
CA ARG A 134 -4.14 2.09 21.69
C ARG A 134 -4.83 0.87 21.09
N VAL A 135 -4.33 -0.31 21.42
CA VAL A 135 -4.87 -1.58 20.94
C VAL A 135 -6.25 -1.81 21.56
N THR A 136 -7.20 -2.12 20.70
CA THR A 136 -8.57 -2.52 21.05
C THR A 136 -8.81 -3.95 20.59
N LEU A 137 -9.91 -4.56 21.03
CA LEU A 137 -10.20 -5.96 20.74
C LEU A 137 -10.32 -6.20 19.22
N ALA A 138 -9.36 -6.93 18.66
CA ALA A 138 -9.35 -7.31 17.25
C ALA A 138 -10.46 -8.34 16.93
N PRO A 139 -11.24 -8.17 15.85
CA PRO A 139 -12.16 -9.19 15.38
C PRO A 139 -11.43 -10.47 14.97
N ALA A 140 -12.01 -11.64 15.26
CA ALA A 140 -11.45 -12.93 14.85
C ALA A 140 -11.35 -13.11 13.33
N THR A 141 -12.09 -12.32 12.56
CA THR A 141 -12.10 -12.33 11.08
C THR A 141 -11.06 -11.39 10.46
N GLN A 142 -10.27 -10.69 11.27
CA GLN A 142 -9.25 -9.78 10.79
C GLN A 142 -8.17 -10.53 10.00
N ILE A 143 -7.79 -10.01 8.83
CA ILE A 143 -6.77 -10.59 7.95
C ILE A 143 -5.45 -9.80 8.01
N ALA A 144 -5.54 -8.46 8.05
CA ALA A 144 -4.37 -7.59 8.23
C ALA A 144 -3.86 -7.70 9.67
N GLY A 145 -2.55 -7.65 9.91
CA GLY A 145 -2.05 -7.77 11.28
C GLY A 145 -2.42 -6.58 12.16
N ILE A 146 -2.61 -5.39 11.57
CA ILE A 146 -3.14 -4.22 12.26
C ILE A 146 -4.15 -3.45 11.38
N ILE A 147 -5.23 -2.98 11.99
CA ILE A 147 -6.20 -2.06 11.38
C ILE A 147 -6.18 -0.78 12.17
N LEU A 148 -5.86 0.33 11.52
CA LEU A 148 -5.81 1.67 12.10
C LEU A 148 -7.12 2.41 11.83
N GLN A 149 -7.45 3.40 12.67
CA GLN A 149 -8.47 4.39 12.31
C GLN A 149 -8.06 5.08 10.99
N THR A 150 -8.99 5.29 10.06
CA THR A 150 -8.72 5.95 8.77
C THR A 150 -7.92 7.25 8.91
N ALA A 151 -8.32 8.14 9.82
CA ALA A 151 -7.61 9.41 10.05
C ALA A 151 -6.16 9.22 10.52
N GLN A 152 -5.85 8.14 11.26
CA GLN A 152 -4.48 7.84 11.64
C GLN A 152 -3.69 7.23 10.48
N PHE A 153 -4.33 6.39 9.66
CA PHE A 153 -3.68 5.79 8.51
C PHE A 153 -3.24 6.85 7.49
N GLU A 154 -4.05 7.88 7.24
CA GLU A 154 -3.71 9.02 6.37
C GLU A 154 -2.45 9.78 6.87
N THR A 155 -2.17 9.71 8.17
CA THR A 155 -0.94 10.28 8.73
C THR A 155 0.28 9.35 8.58
N LEU A 156 0.09 8.13 8.09
CA LEU A 156 1.16 7.17 7.74
C LEU A 156 1.38 7.09 6.23
N ALA A 157 0.31 6.97 5.45
CA ALA A 157 0.32 6.73 4.01
C ALA A 157 -0.99 7.20 3.36
N ASP A 158 -1.03 7.21 2.02
CA ASP A 158 -2.28 7.39 1.29
C ASP A 158 -3.15 6.13 1.42
N LEU A 159 -4.47 6.30 1.49
CA LEU A 159 -5.43 5.20 1.55
C LEU A 159 -5.32 4.25 0.36
N THR A 160 -4.88 4.74 -0.81
CA THR A 160 -4.71 3.90 -2.01
C THR A 160 -3.58 2.90 -1.89
N ASP A 161 -2.61 3.13 -1.00
CA ASP A 161 -1.44 2.27 -0.82
C ASP A 161 -1.73 1.11 0.15
N ALA A 162 -2.90 1.11 0.80
CA ALA A 162 -3.27 0.05 1.71
C ALA A 162 -3.46 -1.30 0.98
N PRO A 163 -2.97 -2.42 1.56
CA PRO A 163 -2.27 -2.54 2.83
C PRO A 163 -0.74 -2.32 2.72
N ILE A 164 -0.18 -1.54 3.65
CA ILE A 164 1.26 -1.17 3.69
C ILE A 164 2.06 -2.05 4.67
N PRO A 165 3.36 -2.31 4.43
CA PRO A 165 4.26 -2.94 5.39
C PRO A 165 4.55 -2.01 6.57
N VAL A 166 4.37 -2.54 7.79
CA VAL A 166 4.62 -1.80 9.03
C VAL A 166 5.41 -2.61 10.03
N GLN A 167 6.08 -1.89 10.91
CA GLN A 167 6.68 -2.40 12.13
C GLN A 167 5.87 -1.93 13.33
N ILE A 168 5.54 -2.84 14.24
CA ILE A 168 4.91 -2.53 15.52
C ILE A 168 5.95 -2.69 16.62
N ARG A 169 6.01 -1.70 17.51
CA ARG A 169 6.81 -1.70 18.75
C ARG A 169 5.90 -1.47 19.94
N LEU A 170 6.09 -2.29 20.99
CA LEU A 170 5.33 -2.26 22.24
C LEU A 170 5.88 -1.24 23.25
#